data_AF-A0A1Z7ZJT6-F1
#
_entry.id   AF-A0A1Z7ZJT6-F1
#
_cell.length_a   1.000
_cell.length_b   1.000
_cell.length_c   1.000
_cell.angle_alpha   90.00
_cell.angle_beta   90.00
_cell.angle_gamma   90.00
#
_symmetry.space_group_name_H-M   'P 1'
#
loop_
_entity.id
_entity.type
_entity.pdbx_description
1 polymer ?
#
loop_
_entity_poly.entity_id
_entity_poly.type
_entity_poly.pdbx_seq_one_letter_code
_entity_poly.pdbx_strand_id
1 'polypeptide(L)'
;MVFAFNAQAQKVKIKKGVATVDKVAYLKVEKINALKYFISTLDGTEIISVNIESFGTGKYHTTRNAATGQRMEITHAYSVLKFLDNEEIGESFEVDEGRLKHIIKMMYNSNIIVDGQLSIEKIKRMIEKYSENVSERRFLTKN
;
A
#
# COMPACT_ATOMS: atom_id res chain seq x y z
N MET A 1 -0.56 -27.91 -29.32
CA MET A 1 -1.58 -27.04 -28.69
C MET A 1 -0.84 -26.00 -27.88
N VAL A 2 -0.76 -24.75 -28.35
CA VAL A 2 -0.01 -23.67 -27.69
C VAL A 2 -0.99 -22.91 -26.81
N PHE A 3 -0.94 -23.11 -25.50
CA PHE A 3 -1.64 -22.27 -24.54
C PHE A 3 -0.91 -20.93 -24.45
N ALA A 4 -1.39 -19.94 -25.19
CA ALA A 4 -0.98 -18.55 -25.00
C ALA A 4 -1.57 -18.07 -23.65
N PHE A 5 -0.80 -18.23 -22.58
CA PHE A 5 -1.05 -17.50 -21.34
C PHE A 5 -0.87 -16.02 -21.64
N ASN A 6 -1.96 -15.32 -21.95
CA ASN A 6 -2.00 -13.87 -21.83
C ASN A 6 -1.78 -13.54 -20.36
N ALA A 7 -0.53 -13.24 -19.99
CA ALA A 7 -0.18 -12.65 -18.71
C ALA A 7 -0.76 -11.23 -18.67
N GLN A 8 -2.08 -11.11 -18.52
CA GLN A 8 -2.71 -9.83 -18.25
C GLN A 8 -2.26 -9.41 -16.86
N ALA A 9 -1.43 -8.37 -16.80
CA ALA A 9 -1.05 -7.74 -15.54
C ALA A 9 -2.31 -7.33 -14.78
N GLN A 10 -2.49 -7.89 -13.58
CA GLN A 10 -3.60 -7.60 -12.68
C GLN A 10 -3.78 -6.09 -12.50
N LYS A 11 -4.96 -5.59 -12.86
CA LYS A 11 -5.22 -4.16 -13.02
C LYS A 11 -6.09 -3.62 -11.88
N VAL A 12 -5.45 -2.87 -10.98
CA VAL A 12 -6.15 -2.12 -9.93
C VAL A 12 -6.58 -0.75 -10.44
N LYS A 13 -7.86 -0.42 -10.27
CA LYS A 13 -8.41 0.92 -10.52
C LYS A 13 -9.15 1.40 -9.29
N ILE A 14 -9.12 2.71 -9.04
CA ILE A 14 -9.91 3.35 -7.98
C ILE A 14 -10.76 4.42 -8.67
N LYS A 15 -12.08 4.33 -8.55
CA LYS A 15 -13.03 5.32 -9.10
C LYS A 15 -14.12 5.58 -8.07
N LYS A 16 -14.41 6.85 -7.81
CA LYS A 16 -15.46 7.29 -6.87
C LYS A 16 -15.39 6.55 -5.52
N GLY A 17 -14.19 6.41 -4.97
CA GLY A 17 -13.97 5.73 -3.68
C GLY A 17 -14.13 4.20 -3.71
N VAL A 18 -14.25 3.56 -4.88
CA VAL A 18 -14.30 2.11 -5.01
C VAL A 18 -13.06 1.61 -5.74
N ALA A 19 -12.33 0.69 -5.10
CA ALA A 19 -11.24 -0.06 -5.70
C ALA A 19 -11.80 -1.29 -6.41
N THR A 20 -11.45 -1.43 -7.69
CA THR A 20 -11.73 -2.61 -8.50
C THR A 20 -10.44 -3.30 -8.89
N VAL A 21 -10.37 -4.61 -8.74
CA VAL A 21 -9.28 -5.46 -9.23
C VAL A 21 -9.83 -6.28 -10.40
N ASP A 22 -9.18 -6.19 -11.56
CA ASP A 22 -9.63 -6.87 -12.79
C ASP A 22 -11.10 -6.62 -13.14
N LYS A 23 -11.55 -5.38 -12.89
CA LYS A 23 -12.91 -4.86 -13.09
C LYS A 23 -13.96 -5.37 -12.08
N VAL A 24 -13.58 -6.21 -11.12
CA VAL A 24 -14.46 -6.65 -10.03
C VAL A 24 -14.28 -5.71 -8.85
N ALA A 25 -15.38 -5.25 -8.25
CA ALA A 25 -15.33 -4.43 -7.04
C ALA A 25 -14.73 -5.24 -5.89
N TYR A 26 -13.80 -4.65 -5.17
CA TYR A 26 -13.07 -5.33 -4.10
C TYR A 26 -13.25 -4.62 -2.77
N LEU A 27 -12.93 -3.32 -2.72
CA LEU A 27 -12.90 -2.55 -1.48
C LEU A 27 -13.37 -1.11 -1.74
N LYS A 28 -13.79 -0.44 -0.68
CA LYS A 28 -13.94 1.02 -0.66
C LYS A 28 -12.64 1.65 -0.16
N VAL A 29 -12.34 2.84 -0.68
CA VAL A 29 -11.15 3.62 -0.38
C VAL A 29 -11.58 5.04 -0.13
N GLU A 30 -11.35 5.51 1.09
CA GLU A 30 -11.52 6.90 1.47
C GLU A 30 -10.14 7.58 1.53
N LYS A 31 -10.03 8.74 0.87
CA LYS A 31 -8.82 9.56 0.89
C LYS A 31 -9.05 10.71 1.86
N ILE A 32 -8.31 10.71 2.97
CA ILE A 32 -8.32 11.81 3.93
C ILE A 32 -7.41 12.94 3.45
N ASN A 33 -6.18 12.61 3.07
CA ASN A 33 -5.23 13.55 2.49
C ASN A 33 -4.27 12.82 1.52
N ALA A 34 -3.19 13.48 1.10
CA ALA A 34 -2.23 12.87 0.17
C ALA A 34 -1.53 11.62 0.74
N LEU A 35 -1.37 11.55 2.06
CA LEU A 35 -0.60 10.54 2.77
C LEU A 35 -1.47 9.56 3.57
N LYS A 36 -2.73 9.88 3.85
CA LYS A 36 -3.62 9.05 4.67
C LYS A 36 -4.85 8.59 3.92
N TYR A 37 -5.10 7.28 3.99
CA TYR A 37 -6.25 6.60 3.38
C TYR A 37 -6.88 5.64 4.38
N PHE A 38 -8.19 5.48 4.30
CA PHE A 38 -8.90 4.40 4.96
C PHE A 38 -9.46 3.44 3.91
N ILE A 39 -9.46 2.17 4.26
CA ILE A 39 -9.96 1.09 3.41
C ILE A 39 -11.09 0.40 4.16
N SER A 40 -12.20 0.21 3.48
CA SER A 40 -13.40 -0.43 4.01
C SER A 40 -13.83 -1.58 3.12
N THR A 41 -14.51 -2.56 3.69
CA THR A 41 -15.26 -3.57 2.95
C THR A 41 -16.37 -2.92 2.10
N LEU A 42 -16.93 -3.67 1.15
CA LEU A 42 -17.95 -3.12 0.25
C LEU A 42 -19.26 -2.75 0.97
N ASP A 43 -19.55 -3.35 2.11
CA ASP A 43 -20.67 -2.99 2.99
C ASP A 43 -20.44 -1.69 3.76
N GLY A 44 -19.19 -1.21 3.84
CA GLY A 44 -18.82 0.04 4.51
C GLY A 44 -18.10 -0.12 5.84
N THR A 45 -17.81 -1.34 6.29
CA THR A 45 -17.01 -1.56 7.51
C THR A 45 -15.56 -1.15 7.27
N GLU A 46 -15.07 -0.15 7.99
CA GLU A 46 -13.67 0.28 7.92
C GLU A 46 -12.76 -0.80 8.53
N ILE A 47 -11.70 -1.17 7.82
CA ILE A 47 -10.85 -2.32 8.19
C ILE A 47 -9.38 -1.96 8.31
N ILE A 48 -8.90 -0.97 7.57
CA ILE A 48 -7.47 -0.64 7.50
C ILE A 48 -7.26 0.87 7.37
N SER A 49 -6.33 1.38 8.17
CA SER A 49 -5.68 2.68 7.94
C SER A 49 -4.36 2.48 7.19
N VAL A 50 -4.13 3.27 6.16
CA VAL A 50 -2.87 3.32 5.41
C VAL A 50 -2.28 4.72 5.52
N ASN A 51 -1.07 4.82 6.10
CA ASN A 51 -0.28 6.04 6.14
C ASN A 51 0.94 5.90 5.24
N ILE A 52 1.12 6.81 4.29
CA ILE A 52 2.30 6.87 3.44
C ILE A 52 3.31 7.76 4.13
N GLU A 53 4.48 7.20 4.39
CA GLU A 53 5.62 7.89 4.96
C GLU A 53 6.75 7.96 3.94
N SER A 54 7.70 8.86 4.15
CA SER A 54 8.86 8.97 3.28
C SER A 54 10.08 9.50 4.01
N PHE A 55 11.26 9.10 3.55
CA PHE A 55 12.53 9.62 4.02
C PHE A 55 13.43 10.01 2.85
N GLY A 56 14.33 10.96 3.09
CA GLY A 56 15.35 11.36 2.14
C GLY A 56 16.39 10.25 1.94
N THR A 57 16.78 9.98 0.70
CA THR A 57 17.73 8.91 0.37
C THR A 57 19.19 9.35 0.40
N GLY A 58 19.48 10.64 0.66
CA GLY A 58 20.79 11.24 0.48
C GLY A 58 21.19 11.44 -1.00
N LYS A 59 20.40 10.92 -1.96
CA LYS A 59 20.60 11.12 -3.39
C LYS A 59 19.76 12.30 -3.86
N TYR A 60 20.24 13.01 -4.88
CA TYR A 60 19.58 14.21 -5.38
C TYR A 60 19.29 14.11 -6.88
N HIS A 61 18.17 14.67 -7.30
CA HIS A 61 17.87 14.83 -8.72
C HIS A 61 18.93 15.71 -9.39
N THR A 62 19.31 15.35 -10.63
CA THR A 62 20.24 16.14 -11.45
C THR A 62 19.63 17.48 -11.83
N THR A 63 18.32 17.52 -12.04
CA THR A 63 17.52 18.72 -12.27
C THR A 63 17.25 19.48 -10.98
N ARG A 64 17.50 20.79 -11.02
CA ARG A 64 17.18 21.70 -9.91
C ARG A 64 15.71 22.07 -9.93
N ASN A 65 15.17 22.33 -8.74
CA ASN A 65 13.84 22.92 -8.61
C ASN A 65 13.82 24.29 -9.30
N ALA A 66 12.88 24.49 -10.22
CA ALA A 66 12.80 25.73 -11.01
C ALA A 66 12.45 26.97 -10.16
N ALA A 67 11.76 26.79 -9.03
CA ALA A 67 11.37 27.88 -8.14
C ALA A 67 12.47 28.26 -7.14
N THR A 68 13.23 27.28 -6.62
CA THR A 68 14.22 27.53 -5.55
C THR A 68 15.66 27.44 -6.03
N GLY A 69 15.93 26.92 -7.23
CA GLY A 69 17.28 26.69 -7.76
C GLY A 69 18.08 25.60 -7.03
N GLN A 70 17.50 24.98 -5.99
CA GLN A 70 18.13 23.94 -5.18
C GLN A 70 17.94 22.56 -5.81
N ARG A 71 18.86 21.64 -5.52
CA ARG A 71 18.70 20.23 -5.89
C ARG A 71 17.63 19.60 -5.00
N MET A 72 16.70 18.88 -5.60
CA MET A 72 15.66 18.16 -4.86
C MET A 72 16.21 16.81 -4.41
N GLU A 73 16.10 16.52 -3.13
CA GLU A 73 16.44 15.20 -2.61
C GLU A 73 15.42 14.17 -3.12
N ILE A 74 15.92 13.01 -3.54
CA ILE A 74 15.11 11.86 -3.90
C ILE A 74 14.58 11.26 -2.59
N THR A 75 13.27 11.20 -2.46
CA THR A 75 12.60 10.59 -1.32
C THR A 75 12.23 9.15 -1.63
N HIS A 76 12.42 8.27 -0.66
CA HIS A 76 11.89 6.92 -0.66
C HIS A 76 10.58 6.90 0.11
N ALA A 77 9.51 6.41 -0.50
CA ALA A 77 8.17 6.38 0.11
C ALA A 77 7.74 4.94 0.39
N TYR A 78 7.17 4.72 1.57
CA TYR A 78 6.69 3.43 2.06
C TYR A 78 5.32 3.61 2.73
N SER A 79 4.64 2.51 3.04
CA SER A 79 3.34 2.57 3.71
C SER A 79 3.39 1.88 5.06
N VAL A 80 2.79 2.50 6.06
CA VAL A 80 2.48 1.92 7.37
C VAL A 80 1.00 1.55 7.37
N LEU A 81 0.72 0.26 7.53
CA LEU A 81 -0.63 -0.30 7.53
C LEU A 81 -1.03 -0.67 8.95
N LYS A 82 -2.26 -0.32 9.34
CA LYS A 82 -2.87 -0.74 10.60
C LYS A 82 -4.23 -1.34 10.32
N PHE A 83 -4.43 -2.60 10.70
CA PHE A 83 -5.76 -3.21 10.75
C PHE A 83 -6.52 -2.67 11.95
N LEU A 84 -7.77 -2.29 11.75
CA LEU A 84 -8.64 -1.71 12.77
C LEU A 84 -9.45 -2.80 13.47
N ASP A 85 -9.81 -2.54 14.72
CA ASP A 85 -10.73 -3.36 15.54
C ASP A 85 -10.42 -4.86 15.55
N ASN A 86 -9.12 -5.21 15.48
CA ASN A 86 -8.66 -6.59 15.47
C ASN A 86 -7.39 -6.77 16.32
N GLU A 87 -7.59 -7.13 17.58
CA GLU A 87 -6.50 -7.31 18.55
C GLU A 87 -5.57 -8.47 18.18
N GLU A 88 -6.04 -9.45 17.38
CA GLU A 88 -5.24 -10.61 16.99
C GLU A 88 -4.18 -10.32 15.92
N ILE A 89 -4.32 -9.23 15.17
CA ILE A 89 -3.41 -8.85 14.09
C ILE A 89 -2.18 -8.08 14.63
N GLY A 90 -2.28 -7.54 15.85
CA GLY A 90 -1.19 -6.82 16.50
C GLY A 90 -1.07 -5.36 16.04
N GLU A 91 0.13 -4.81 16.19
CA GLU A 91 0.43 -3.42 15.87
C GLU A 91 0.51 -3.16 14.35
N SER A 92 0.67 -1.89 13.98
CA SER A 92 0.93 -1.52 12.58
C SER A 92 2.21 -2.14 12.06
N PHE A 93 2.27 -2.41 10.76
CA PHE A 93 3.46 -2.92 10.08
C PHE A 93 3.77 -2.07 8.85
N GLU A 94 5.03 -2.07 8.44
CA GLU A 94 5.48 -1.31 7.27
C GLU A 94 5.64 -2.22 6.07
N VAL A 95 5.39 -1.66 4.89
CA VAL A 95 5.67 -2.32 3.60
C VAL A 95 6.41 -1.35 2.72
N ASP A 96 7.38 -1.86 1.96
CA ASP A 96 8.21 -1.06 1.06
C ASP A 96 7.46 -0.70 -0.24
N GLU A 97 6.32 -0.03 -0.10
CA GLU A 97 5.46 0.36 -1.19
C GLU A 97 4.72 1.66 -0.87
N GLY A 98 4.98 2.72 -1.63
CA GLY A 98 4.33 4.02 -1.45
C GLY A 98 3.03 4.21 -2.25
N ARG A 99 2.64 3.26 -3.11
CA ARG A 99 1.47 3.42 -3.99
C ARG A 99 0.28 2.60 -3.50
N LEU A 100 -0.80 3.28 -3.13
CA LEU A 100 -2.05 2.66 -2.67
C LEU A 100 -2.60 1.55 -3.59
N LYS A 101 -2.45 1.68 -4.91
CA LYS A 101 -2.88 0.64 -5.86
C LYS A 101 -2.13 -0.68 -5.68
N HIS A 102 -0.84 -0.60 -5.34
CA HIS A 102 -0.02 -1.77 -5.10
C HIS A 102 -0.37 -2.39 -3.73
N ILE A 103 -0.66 -1.57 -2.72
CA ILE A 103 -1.22 -2.05 -1.44
C ILE A 103 -2.51 -2.85 -1.66
N ILE A 104 -3.48 -2.30 -2.40
CA ILE A 104 -4.72 -3.00 -2.73
C ILE A 104 -4.44 -4.31 -3.50
N LYS A 105 -3.46 -4.27 -4.40
CA LYS A 105 -3.01 -5.46 -5.15
C LYS A 105 -2.45 -6.54 -4.22
N MET A 106 -1.64 -6.16 -3.22
CA MET A 106 -1.09 -7.06 -2.22
C MET A 106 -2.20 -7.71 -1.39
N MET A 107 -3.15 -6.91 -0.92
CA MET A 107 -4.32 -7.39 -0.17
C MET A 107 -5.14 -8.41 -0.98
N TYR A 108 -5.41 -8.08 -2.25
CA TYR A 108 -6.15 -8.98 -3.14
C TYR A 108 -5.40 -10.29 -3.37
N ASN A 109 -4.10 -10.23 -3.66
CA ASN A 109 -3.28 -11.43 -3.89
C ASN A 109 -3.10 -12.29 -2.64
N SER A 110 -3.14 -11.68 -1.46
CA SER A 110 -3.14 -12.39 -0.18
C SER A 110 -4.52 -12.95 0.19
N ASN A 111 -5.56 -12.63 -0.59
CA ASN A 111 -6.94 -13.07 -0.37
C ASN A 111 -7.42 -12.83 1.07
N ILE A 112 -7.16 -11.61 1.58
CA ILE A 112 -7.48 -11.26 2.97
C ILE A 112 -8.98 -11.06 3.23
N ILE A 113 -9.79 -10.97 2.17
CA ILE A 113 -11.24 -10.96 2.26
C ILE A 113 -11.75 -12.27 1.68
N VAL A 114 -12.52 -13.02 2.46
CA VAL A 114 -13.18 -14.27 2.08
C VAL A 114 -14.64 -14.11 2.43
N ASP A 115 -15.54 -14.34 1.47
CA ASP A 115 -16.99 -14.22 1.66
C ASP A 115 -17.44 -12.87 2.26
N GLY A 116 -16.74 -11.80 1.88
CA GLY A 116 -17.01 -10.43 2.34
C GLY A 116 -16.43 -10.08 3.72
N GLN A 117 -15.78 -11.03 4.40
CA GLN A 117 -15.21 -10.85 5.73
C GLN A 117 -13.68 -10.94 5.72
N LEU A 118 -13.04 -10.31 6.70
CA LEU A 118 -11.60 -10.43 6.88
C LEU A 118 -11.21 -11.84 7.32
N SER A 119 -10.17 -12.39 6.70
CA SER A 119 -9.54 -13.64 7.12
C SER A 119 -8.25 -13.32 7.89
N ILE A 120 -8.30 -13.46 9.22
CA ILE A 120 -7.17 -13.19 10.11
C ILE A 120 -5.94 -14.02 9.72
N GLU A 121 -6.13 -15.29 9.40
CA GLU A 121 -5.05 -16.17 8.95
C GLU A 121 -4.34 -15.64 7.69
N LYS A 122 -5.12 -15.22 6.69
CA LYS A 122 -4.60 -14.65 5.44
C LYS A 122 -3.89 -13.32 5.67
N ILE A 123 -4.38 -12.52 6.62
CA ILE A 123 -3.75 -11.26 7.03
C ILE A 123 -2.40 -11.53 7.68
N LYS A 124 -2.32 -12.46 8.63
CA LYS A 124 -1.05 -12.84 9.28
C LYS A 124 -0.01 -13.29 8.25
N ARG A 125 -0.43 -14.13 7.29
CA ARG A 125 0.43 -14.54 6.15
C ARG A 125 0.85 -13.37 5.26
N MET A 126 -0.03 -12.39 5.03
CA MET A 126 0.30 -11.18 4.29
C MET A 126 1.36 -10.36 5.01
N ILE A 127 1.21 -10.17 6.32
CA ILE A 127 2.16 -9.43 7.15
C ILE A 127 3.51 -10.13 7.12
N GLU A 128 3.57 -11.44 7.34
CA GLU A 128 4.82 -12.21 7.26
C GLU A 128 5.52 -12.08 5.90
N LYS A 129 4.74 -12.03 4.81
CA LYS A 129 5.28 -11.96 3.45
C LYS A 129 5.84 -10.59 3.06
N TYR A 130 5.24 -9.51 3.55
CA TYR A 130 5.51 -8.15 3.04
C TYR A 130 6.00 -7.17 4.09
N SER A 131 5.94 -7.53 5.38
CA SER A 131 6.43 -6.67 6.45
C SER A 131 7.93 -6.50 6.32
N GLU A 132 8.35 -5.24 6.30
CA GLU A 132 9.76 -4.85 6.22
C GLU A 132 10.02 -3.76 7.27
N ASN A 133 11.26 -3.66 7.74
CA ASN A 133 11.67 -2.55 8.60
C ASN A 133 12.25 -1.43 7.72
N VAL A 134 11.36 -0.67 7.09
CA VAL A 134 11.70 0.31 6.06
C VAL A 134 12.18 1.61 6.70
N SER A 135 11.55 2.03 7.79
CA SER A 135 11.88 3.25 8.52
C SER A 135 13.31 3.23 9.09
N GLU A 136 13.82 2.07 9.53
CA GLU A 136 15.21 1.92 9.99
C GLU A 136 16.25 2.19 8.89
N ARG A 137 15.90 1.95 7.62
CA ARG A 137 16.81 2.21 6.48
C ARG A 137 17.14 3.69 6.35
N ARG A 138 16.31 4.58 6.90
CA ARG A 138 16.58 6.02 6.98
C ARG A 138 17.94 6.32 7.61
N PHE A 139 18.34 5.56 8.63
CA PHE A 139 19.59 5.79 9.35
C PHE A 139 20.83 5.34 8.55
N LEU A 140 20.66 4.46 7.56
CA LEU A 140 21.77 3.93 6.74
C LEU A 140 22.21 4.89 5.61
N THR A 141 21.43 5.93 5.31
CA THR A 141 21.68 6.85 4.17
C THR A 141 22.45 8.11 4.54
N LYS A 142 22.84 8.28 5.82
CA LYS A 142 23.51 9.48 6.36
C LYS A 142 25.05 9.38 6.48
N ASN A 143 25.70 8.46 5.77
CA ASN A 143 27.16 8.32 5.77
C ASN A 143 27.83 9.02 4.59
#